data_AF-A0A536V422-F1
#
_entry.id   AF-A0A536V422-F1
#
_cell.length_a   1.000
_cell.length_b   1.000
_cell.length_c   1.000
_cell.angle_alpha   90.00
_cell.angle_beta   90.00
_cell.angle_gamma   90.00
#
_symmetry.space_group_name_H-M   'P 1'
#
loop_
_entity.id
_entity.type
_entity.pdbx_description
1 polymer ?
#
loop_
_entity_poly.entity_id
_entity_poly.type
_entity_poly.pdbx_seq_one_letter_code
_entity_poly.pdbx_strand_id
1 'polypeptide(L)'
;MVLALAGMTGVHADEAASAPETRRWVAVPKAQGRLSARDIGLVINTADPYSVEVGAYYAQRRKLSPQQILEVALPLRSALTHDEFDALAAQIRAHFGPRVQALALAWTQPYAVQCNSITGALALGFDEALCQQTCARSRASPYFNSPSARPLSDHALRPAMLLAARDVASAKALIDRGVRADGSLGLRGAPPVVAEYVASADVARNVRSRLFPPPQRLPALGVEVRVEGPGEFEPGQRVLLHQSGVAREAQPARIGWVDGALADHLTSFGGQLERTNGSQMSVLEWIESGATASYGTVSEPCNHLQKFPHPQLLLLHYLQGSTALEAYWKSVAWPQQGVFVGEPLAAPFARR
;
A
#
# COMPACT_ATOMS: atom_id res chain seq x y z
N MET A 1 -61.36 12.16 39.25
CA MET A 1 -61.21 13.15 38.15
C MET A 1 -59.79 13.69 38.22
N VAL A 2 -58.87 13.21 37.38
CA VAL A 2 -58.54 13.80 36.05
C VAL A 2 -57.82 15.16 36.28
N LEU A 3 -56.58 15.44 35.88
CA LEU A 3 -55.76 15.00 34.75
C LEU A 3 -54.27 15.32 35.04
N ALA A 4 -53.37 14.63 34.34
CA ALA A 4 -51.93 14.81 34.31
C ALA A 4 -51.44 15.85 33.28
N LEU A 5 -50.11 16.03 33.27
CA LEU A 5 -49.20 16.48 32.18
C LEU A 5 -48.80 17.97 32.16
N ALA A 6 -47.59 18.24 32.66
CA ALA A 6 -46.75 19.34 32.21
C ALA A 6 -45.65 18.75 31.31
N GLY A 7 -45.76 19.01 30.00
CA GLY A 7 -44.73 18.70 29.02
C GLY A 7 -43.65 19.79 29.01
N MET A 8 -42.38 19.39 29.10
CA MET A 8 -41.26 20.26 28.75
C MET A 8 -40.90 20.03 27.30
N THR A 9 -41.10 21.06 26.48
CA THR A 9 -40.77 21.12 25.07
C THR A 9 -39.25 21.11 24.88
N GLY A 10 -38.80 20.25 23.96
CA GLY A 10 -37.41 19.98 23.65
C GLY A 10 -36.61 21.17 23.13
N VAL A 11 -35.32 21.13 23.45
CA VAL A 11 -34.28 21.92 22.81
C VAL A 11 -33.99 21.25 21.47
N HIS A 12 -34.39 21.91 20.38
CA HIS A 12 -33.90 21.59 19.05
C HIS A 12 -32.39 21.86 19.01
N ALA A 13 -31.60 20.78 18.97
CA ALA A 13 -30.21 20.87 18.53
C ALA A 13 -30.25 21.05 17.01
N ASP A 14 -29.91 22.26 16.55
CA ASP A 14 -29.60 22.51 15.14
C ASP A 14 -28.46 21.59 14.72
N GLU A 15 -28.81 20.55 13.95
CA GLU A 15 -27.88 19.74 13.20
C GLU A 15 -27.32 20.65 12.10
N ALA A 16 -26.24 21.34 12.42
CA ALA A 16 -25.48 22.11 11.44
C ALA A 16 -24.93 21.14 10.40
N ALA A 17 -25.70 20.93 9.34
CA ALA A 17 -25.27 20.26 8.13
C ALA A 17 -24.04 21.00 7.61
N SER A 18 -22.87 20.46 7.89
CA SER A 18 -21.61 20.94 7.35
C SER A 18 -21.75 21.05 5.83
N ALA A 19 -21.48 22.22 5.27
CA ALA A 19 -21.53 22.43 3.83
C ALA A 19 -20.71 21.35 3.10
N PRO A 20 -21.16 20.84 1.95
CA PRO A 20 -20.45 19.79 1.24
C PRO A 20 -19.03 20.24 0.94
N GLU A 21 -18.03 19.55 1.52
CA GLU A 21 -16.62 19.83 1.23
C GLU A 21 -16.40 19.73 -0.29
N THR A 22 -16.01 20.85 -0.92
CA THR A 22 -15.72 20.85 -2.35
C THR A 22 -14.43 20.10 -2.60
N ARG A 23 -14.54 18.82 -2.95
CA ARG A 23 -13.39 17.99 -3.34
C ARG A 23 -12.74 18.59 -4.59
N ARG A 24 -11.41 18.60 -4.63
CA ARG A 24 -10.62 19.09 -5.78
C ARG A 24 -9.47 18.13 -6.07
N TRP A 25 -9.13 18.03 -7.35
CA TRP A 25 -7.95 17.29 -7.79
C TRP A 25 -6.68 18.01 -7.37
N VAL A 26 -5.74 17.26 -6.81
CA VAL A 26 -4.36 17.72 -6.63
C VAL A 26 -3.59 17.63 -7.94
N ALA A 27 -2.61 18.51 -8.11
CA ALA A 27 -1.64 18.37 -9.19
C ALA A 27 -0.54 17.38 -8.79
N VAL A 28 -0.16 16.51 -9.71
CA VAL A 28 1.03 15.66 -9.59
C VAL A 28 2.01 16.00 -10.70
N PRO A 29 3.33 15.96 -10.44
CA PRO A 29 4.31 16.16 -11.49
C PRO A 29 4.28 14.99 -12.48
N LYS A 30 4.67 15.27 -13.72
CA LYS A 30 4.74 14.25 -14.77
C LYS A 30 5.84 13.24 -14.44
N ALA A 31 5.49 11.95 -14.42
CA ALA A 31 6.42 10.87 -14.17
C ALA A 31 7.54 10.83 -15.24
N GLN A 32 8.79 10.67 -14.79
CA GLN A 32 10.00 10.64 -15.61
C GLN A 32 10.50 9.20 -15.76
N GLY A 33 9.67 8.37 -16.40
CA GLY A 33 9.89 6.93 -16.53
C GLY A 33 9.18 6.13 -15.45
N ARG A 34 9.60 4.88 -15.27
CA ARG A 34 9.11 3.95 -14.24
C ARG A 34 10.22 2.97 -13.87
N LEU A 35 10.08 2.31 -12.72
CA LEU A 35 10.89 1.14 -12.40
C LEU A 35 10.57 -0.01 -13.37
N SER A 36 11.59 -0.78 -13.69
CA SER A 36 11.49 -1.99 -14.50
C SER A 36 12.26 -3.14 -13.85
N ALA A 37 12.18 -4.35 -14.42
CA ALA A 37 12.87 -5.53 -13.90
C ALA A 37 14.37 -5.30 -13.66
N ARG A 38 15.05 -4.51 -14.51
CA ARG A 38 16.49 -4.21 -14.38
C ARG A 38 16.84 -3.35 -13.16
N ASP A 39 15.84 -2.67 -12.59
CA ASP A 39 16.01 -1.70 -11.51
C ASP A 39 15.73 -2.32 -10.13
N ILE A 40 15.30 -3.58 -10.08
CA ILE A 40 14.93 -4.32 -8.86
C ILE A 40 16.06 -5.25 -8.41
N GLY A 41 16.27 -5.30 -7.09
CA GLY A 41 17.01 -6.35 -6.40
C GLY A 41 16.03 -7.20 -5.59
N LEU A 42 16.13 -8.52 -5.73
CA LEU A 42 15.38 -9.51 -4.98
C LEU A 42 16.22 -9.98 -3.79
N VAL A 43 15.62 -9.96 -2.60
CA VAL A 43 16.24 -10.54 -1.41
C VAL A 43 15.46 -11.80 -1.01
N ILE A 44 16.15 -12.89 -0.77
CA ILE A 44 15.60 -14.20 -0.39
C ILE A 44 16.14 -14.58 0.98
N ASN A 45 15.24 -14.94 1.90
CA ASN A 45 15.60 -15.48 3.21
C ASN A 45 15.76 -17.00 3.13
N THR A 46 16.99 -17.50 3.12
CA THR A 46 17.27 -18.94 2.99
C THR A 46 16.88 -19.76 4.21
N ALA A 47 16.58 -19.12 5.35
CA ALA A 47 16.04 -19.80 6.52
C ALA A 47 14.53 -20.09 6.40
N ASP A 48 13.85 -19.51 5.42
CA ASP A 48 12.41 -19.66 5.19
C ASP A 48 12.14 -20.42 3.87
N PRO A 49 11.61 -21.66 3.92
CA PRO A 49 11.24 -22.40 2.71
C PRO A 49 10.23 -21.66 1.82
N TYR A 50 9.30 -20.88 2.42
CA TYR A 50 8.40 -20.01 1.66
C TYR A 50 9.22 -19.01 0.84
N SER A 51 10.22 -18.38 1.46
CA SER A 51 10.99 -17.34 0.82
C SER A 51 11.83 -17.85 -0.34
N VAL A 52 12.46 -19.01 -0.16
CA VAL A 52 13.23 -19.67 -1.23
C VAL A 52 12.35 -19.94 -2.45
N GLU A 53 11.18 -20.54 -2.25
CA GLU A 53 10.31 -20.90 -3.36
C GLU A 53 9.67 -19.68 -4.03
N VAL A 54 9.16 -18.72 -3.25
CA VAL A 54 8.54 -17.49 -3.76
C VAL A 54 9.57 -16.61 -4.45
N GLY A 55 10.77 -16.48 -3.88
CA GLY A 55 11.87 -15.73 -4.46
C GLY A 55 12.31 -16.30 -5.80
N ALA A 56 12.54 -17.62 -5.88
CA ALA A 56 12.89 -18.30 -7.13
C ALA A 56 11.80 -18.10 -8.19
N TYR A 57 10.53 -18.22 -7.80
CA TYR A 57 9.40 -18.00 -8.69
C TYR A 57 9.36 -16.55 -9.21
N TYR A 58 9.48 -15.56 -8.33
CA TYR A 58 9.51 -14.15 -8.72
C TYR A 58 10.66 -13.84 -9.68
N ALA A 59 11.86 -14.34 -9.39
CA ALA A 59 13.03 -14.19 -10.25
C ALA A 59 12.77 -14.75 -11.66
N GLN A 60 12.17 -15.93 -11.76
CA GLN A 60 11.79 -16.53 -13.04
C GLN A 60 10.78 -15.67 -13.79
N ARG A 61 9.69 -15.24 -13.11
CA ARG A 61 8.59 -14.49 -13.71
C ARG A 61 8.99 -13.10 -14.18
N ARG A 62 9.88 -12.43 -13.45
CA ARG A 62 10.43 -11.11 -13.80
C ARG A 62 11.75 -11.18 -14.56
N LYS A 63 12.24 -12.39 -14.87
CA LYS A 63 13.49 -12.67 -15.61
C LYS A 63 14.71 -11.95 -15.01
N LEU A 64 14.83 -12.01 -13.68
CA LEU A 64 15.94 -11.39 -12.96
C LEU A 64 17.24 -12.16 -13.19
N SER A 65 18.35 -11.45 -13.32
CA SER A 65 19.67 -12.09 -13.41
C SER A 65 20.18 -12.50 -12.02
N PRO A 66 21.16 -13.43 -11.93
CA PRO A 66 21.74 -13.81 -10.64
C PRO A 66 22.32 -12.64 -9.82
N GLN A 67 22.83 -11.60 -10.49
CA GLN A 67 23.37 -10.40 -9.83
C GLN A 67 22.29 -9.49 -9.23
N GLN A 68 21.02 -9.78 -9.51
CA GLN A 68 19.87 -9.10 -8.91
C GLN A 68 19.30 -9.89 -7.73
N ILE A 69 19.92 -11.00 -7.32
CA ILE A 69 19.42 -11.87 -6.25
C ILE A 69 20.44 -11.90 -5.11
N LEU A 70 20.02 -11.47 -3.93
CA LEU A 70 20.76 -11.58 -2.69
C LEU A 70 20.08 -12.61 -1.78
N GLU A 71 20.81 -13.65 -1.42
CA GLU A 71 20.40 -14.63 -0.42
C GLU A 71 20.96 -14.23 0.96
N VAL A 72 20.11 -14.26 1.98
CA VAL A 72 20.46 -13.96 3.38
C VAL A 72 19.80 -14.98 4.30
N ALA A 73 20.32 -15.16 5.51
CA ALA A 73 19.63 -15.88 6.57
C ALA A 73 19.09 -14.89 7.60
N LEU A 74 17.77 -14.83 7.78
CA LEU A 74 17.09 -13.97 8.75
C LEU A 74 16.20 -14.81 9.68
N PRO A 75 16.00 -14.38 10.94
CA PRO A 75 15.14 -15.10 11.88
C PRO A 75 13.68 -15.08 11.44
N LEU A 76 12.96 -16.17 11.69
CA LEU A 76 11.53 -16.35 11.37
C LEU A 76 10.65 -15.79 12.49
N ARG A 77 10.72 -14.48 12.70
CA ARG A 77 9.91 -13.73 13.67
C ARG A 77 9.49 -12.39 13.10
N SER A 78 8.45 -11.78 13.67
CA SER A 78 7.86 -10.55 13.15
C SER A 78 8.84 -9.38 13.02
N ALA A 79 9.74 -9.22 14.00
CA ALA A 79 10.64 -8.08 14.10
C ALA A 79 12.11 -8.50 14.24
N LEU A 80 12.97 -7.83 13.49
CA LEU A 80 14.42 -7.83 13.69
C LEU A 80 14.81 -6.97 14.89
N THR A 81 15.93 -7.32 15.53
CA THR A 81 16.68 -6.37 16.38
C THR A 81 17.37 -5.31 15.51
N HIS A 82 17.89 -4.26 16.15
CA HIS A 82 18.68 -3.25 15.46
C HIS A 82 19.94 -3.85 14.81
N ASP A 83 20.69 -4.67 15.54
CA ASP A 83 21.91 -5.31 15.04
C ASP A 83 21.64 -6.27 13.86
N GLU A 84 20.56 -7.06 13.93
CA GLU A 84 20.15 -7.92 12.82
C GLU A 84 19.77 -7.11 11.58
N PHE A 85 19.08 -5.98 11.78
CA PHE A 85 18.74 -5.06 10.69
C PHE A 85 19.98 -4.40 10.08
N ASP A 86 20.93 -3.95 10.90
CA ASP A 86 22.16 -3.33 10.42
C ASP A 86 22.99 -4.30 9.58
N ALA A 87 23.06 -5.57 10.00
CA ALA A 87 23.69 -6.64 9.22
C ALA A 87 22.97 -6.87 7.87
N LEU A 88 21.64 -6.88 7.85
CA LEU A 88 20.85 -7.00 6.61
C LEU A 88 21.09 -5.80 5.68
N ALA A 89 21.00 -4.58 6.20
CA ALA A 89 21.19 -3.35 5.43
C ALA A 89 22.60 -3.25 4.85
N ALA A 90 23.62 -3.70 5.59
CA ALA A 90 24.99 -3.77 5.10
C ALA A 90 25.15 -4.74 3.92
N GLN A 91 24.57 -5.96 4.02
CA GLN A 91 24.59 -6.95 2.93
C GLN A 91 23.87 -6.43 1.67
N ILE A 92 22.69 -5.83 1.83
CA ILE A 92 21.92 -5.22 0.74
C ILE A 92 22.70 -4.10 0.04
N ARG A 93 23.40 -3.26 0.81
CA ARG A 93 24.23 -2.18 0.26
C ARG A 93 25.43 -2.73 -0.50
N ALA A 94 26.14 -3.70 0.08
CA ALA A 94 27.33 -4.31 -0.51
C ALA A 94 27.01 -5.07 -1.80
N HIS A 95 25.93 -5.85 -1.83
CA HIS A 95 25.59 -6.69 -2.98
C HIS A 95 25.07 -5.86 -4.16
N PHE A 96 24.09 -4.98 -3.92
CA PHE A 96 23.39 -4.31 -5.01
C PHE A 96 24.06 -3.01 -5.47
N GLY A 97 24.79 -2.32 -4.58
CA GLY A 97 25.45 -1.06 -4.89
C GLY A 97 24.49 -0.02 -5.50
N PRO A 98 24.96 0.88 -6.39
CA PRO A 98 24.12 1.93 -6.97
C PRO A 98 23.21 1.47 -8.11
N ARG A 99 23.32 0.21 -8.57
CA ARG A 99 22.60 -0.29 -9.76
C ARG A 99 21.11 -0.50 -9.48
N VAL A 100 20.81 -1.08 -8.33
CA VAL A 100 19.43 -1.39 -7.93
C VAL A 100 18.79 -0.17 -7.28
N GLN A 101 17.65 0.22 -7.83
CA GLN A 101 16.88 1.36 -7.38
C GLN A 101 15.87 0.99 -6.30
N ALA A 102 15.33 -0.24 -6.29
CA ALA A 102 14.32 -0.68 -5.33
C ALA A 102 14.40 -2.18 -5.03
N LEU A 103 13.75 -2.63 -3.95
CA LEU A 103 13.84 -4.00 -3.45
C LEU A 103 12.50 -4.74 -3.50
N ALA A 104 12.57 -6.01 -3.89
CA ALA A 104 11.55 -7.02 -3.63
C ALA A 104 12.07 -7.93 -2.50
N LEU A 105 11.33 -8.01 -1.40
CA LEU A 105 11.70 -8.82 -0.23
C LEU A 105 10.82 -10.07 -0.21
N ALA A 106 11.37 -11.25 -0.47
CA ALA A 106 10.59 -12.44 -0.77
C ALA A 106 10.12 -13.23 0.46
N TRP A 107 9.57 -12.61 1.50
CA TRP A 107 9.14 -13.32 2.71
C TRP A 107 7.96 -12.65 3.39
N THR A 108 7.33 -13.35 4.34
CA THR A 108 6.26 -12.79 5.19
C THR A 108 6.80 -12.29 6.53
N GLN A 109 7.86 -12.91 7.07
CA GLN A 109 8.55 -12.47 8.29
C GLN A 109 10.07 -12.51 8.07
N PRO A 110 10.81 -11.50 8.56
CA PRO A 110 10.38 -10.34 9.36
C PRO A 110 9.76 -9.20 8.51
N TYR A 111 8.73 -8.54 9.03
CA TYR A 111 8.13 -7.35 8.41
C TYR A 111 8.42 -6.04 9.19
N ALA A 112 9.06 -6.15 10.36
CA ALA A 112 9.39 -5.03 11.23
C ALA A 112 10.86 -5.04 11.68
N VAL A 113 11.32 -3.90 12.15
CA VAL A 113 12.58 -3.68 12.88
C VAL A 113 12.18 -2.96 14.15
N GLN A 114 12.05 -3.70 15.25
CA GLN A 114 11.32 -3.23 16.44
C GLN A 114 9.95 -2.63 16.06
N CYS A 115 9.72 -1.32 16.28
CA CYS A 115 8.48 -0.62 15.94
C CYS A 115 8.42 -0.07 14.50
N ASN A 116 9.55 -0.02 13.79
CA ASN A 116 9.64 0.47 12.42
C ASN A 116 9.25 -0.67 11.48
N SER A 117 8.69 -0.35 10.32
CA SER A 117 8.52 -1.34 9.25
C SER A 117 9.88 -1.65 8.63
N ILE A 118 10.08 -2.90 8.17
CA ILE A 118 11.34 -3.27 7.50
C ILE A 118 11.53 -2.48 6.20
N THR A 119 10.45 -2.21 5.46
CA THR A 119 10.48 -1.42 4.23
C THR A 119 10.80 0.04 4.49
N GLY A 120 10.24 0.62 5.56
CA GLY A 120 10.54 1.98 6.01
C GLY A 120 11.99 2.11 6.50
N ALA A 121 12.44 1.17 7.32
CA ALA A 121 13.81 1.16 7.87
C ALA A 121 14.86 0.99 6.77
N LEU A 122 14.66 0.10 5.80
CA LEU A 122 15.60 -0.07 4.67
C LEU A 122 15.72 1.19 3.79
N ALA A 123 14.64 1.95 3.62
CA ALA A 123 14.64 3.13 2.75
C ALA A 123 15.12 4.40 3.46
N LEU A 124 14.72 4.61 4.72
CA LEU A 124 14.96 5.86 5.45
C LEU A 124 15.91 5.70 6.64
N GLY A 125 16.33 4.47 6.96
CA GLY A 125 17.05 4.12 8.18
C GLY A 125 16.11 3.81 9.35
N PHE A 126 16.61 3.04 10.32
CA PHE A 126 15.95 2.81 11.59
C PHE A 126 15.81 4.12 12.39
N ASP A 127 14.73 4.24 13.17
CA ASP A 127 14.41 5.43 13.97
C ASP A 127 13.94 5.00 15.36
N GLU A 128 14.83 5.08 16.34
CA GLU A 128 14.57 4.67 17.72
C GLU A 128 13.59 5.60 18.43
N ALA A 129 13.64 6.91 18.13
CA ALA A 129 12.76 7.90 18.75
C ALA A 129 11.28 7.61 18.43
N LEU A 130 11.02 7.11 17.22
CA LEU A 130 9.67 6.69 16.84
C LEU A 130 9.16 5.49 17.65
N CYS A 131 10.05 4.65 18.20
CA CYS A 131 9.64 3.55 19.08
C CYS A 131 9.26 4.01 20.48
N GLN A 132 9.81 5.14 20.93
CA GLN A 132 9.43 5.75 22.21
C GLN A 132 8.10 6.50 22.11
N GLN A 133 7.80 7.08 20.95
CA GLN A 133 6.57 7.82 20.69
C GLN A 133 6.02 7.50 19.30
N THR A 134 5.30 6.38 19.17
CA THR A 134 4.84 5.85 17.87
C THR A 134 3.87 6.78 17.14
N CYS A 135 3.18 7.66 17.86
CA CYS A 135 2.32 8.69 17.28
C CYS A 135 3.07 9.96 16.84
N ALA A 136 4.36 10.11 17.16
CA ALA A 136 5.13 11.25 16.71
C ALA A 136 5.24 11.31 15.18
N ARG A 137 5.58 12.51 14.69
CA ARG A 137 5.98 12.71 13.30
C ARG A 137 7.25 11.92 13.02
N SER A 138 7.25 11.14 11.94
CA SER A 138 8.42 10.42 11.46
C SER A 138 9.12 11.18 10.32
N ARG A 139 10.26 10.67 9.84
CA ARG A 139 11.01 11.31 8.74
C ARG A 139 10.16 11.39 7.47
N ALA A 140 10.19 12.56 6.82
CA ALA A 140 9.56 12.75 5.53
C ALA A 140 10.34 12.02 4.43
N SER A 141 9.63 11.29 3.56
CA SER A 141 10.21 10.66 2.38
C SER A 141 10.45 11.71 1.29
N PRO A 142 11.70 11.91 0.82
CA PRO A 142 11.96 12.80 -0.33
C PRO A 142 11.37 12.25 -1.65
N TYR A 143 10.97 10.98 -1.67
CA TYR A 143 10.28 10.37 -2.81
C TYR A 143 8.76 10.65 -2.84
N PHE A 144 8.21 11.20 -1.76
CA PHE A 144 6.79 11.58 -1.71
C PHE A 144 6.45 12.60 -2.82
N ASN A 145 5.44 12.27 -3.63
CA ASN A 145 5.03 13.01 -4.82
C ASN A 145 6.15 13.33 -5.84
N SER A 146 7.23 12.55 -5.86
CA SER A 146 8.36 12.77 -6.76
C SER A 146 8.06 12.31 -8.20
N PRO A 147 8.52 13.05 -9.24
CA PRO A 147 8.42 12.59 -10.63
C PRO A 147 9.44 11.51 -10.99
N SER A 148 10.48 11.33 -10.17
CA SER A 148 11.61 10.44 -10.48
C SER A 148 11.18 8.96 -10.57
N ALA A 149 11.88 8.22 -11.42
CA ALA A 149 11.87 6.75 -11.48
C ALA A 149 13.21 6.14 -11.04
N ARG A 150 14.06 6.95 -10.39
CA ARG A 150 15.40 6.61 -9.90
C ARG A 150 15.53 6.97 -8.42
N PRO A 151 14.76 6.33 -7.52
CA PRO A 151 14.71 6.70 -6.10
C PRO A 151 16.08 6.66 -5.40
N LEU A 152 16.94 5.68 -5.71
CA LEU A 152 18.27 5.63 -5.07
C LEU A 152 19.19 6.72 -5.59
N SER A 153 19.23 6.91 -6.91
CA SER A 153 20.16 7.87 -7.52
C SER A 153 19.75 9.32 -7.27
N ASP A 154 18.45 9.62 -7.24
CA ASP A 154 17.96 10.99 -7.15
C ASP A 154 17.60 11.40 -5.71
N HIS A 155 17.26 10.43 -4.84
CA HIS A 155 16.74 10.68 -3.49
C HIS A 155 17.50 9.96 -2.38
N ALA A 156 18.58 9.24 -2.72
CA ALA A 156 19.40 8.48 -1.78
C ALA A 156 18.61 7.47 -0.91
N LEU A 157 17.46 6.99 -1.39
CA LEU A 157 16.66 5.98 -0.72
C LEU A 157 16.34 4.81 -1.65
N ARG A 158 16.24 3.62 -1.07
CA ARG A 158 15.87 2.40 -1.80
C ARG A 158 14.51 1.90 -1.28
N PRO A 159 13.40 2.19 -1.97
CA PRO A 159 12.09 1.72 -1.54
C PRO A 159 12.01 0.21 -1.67
N ALA A 160 11.24 -0.41 -0.79
CA ALA A 160 11.09 -1.86 -0.71
C ALA A 160 9.62 -2.25 -0.61
N MET A 161 9.30 -3.47 -1.05
CA MET A 161 7.99 -4.09 -0.91
C MET A 161 8.16 -5.58 -0.66
N LEU A 162 7.39 -6.14 0.27
CA LEU A 162 7.37 -7.58 0.56
C LEU A 162 6.51 -8.32 -0.46
N LEU A 163 7.01 -9.42 -0.98
CA LEU A 163 6.24 -10.44 -1.68
C LEU A 163 5.68 -11.40 -0.63
N ALA A 164 4.69 -10.94 0.14
CA ALA A 164 4.08 -11.70 1.23
C ALA A 164 2.63 -12.10 0.92
N ALA A 165 2.29 -13.33 1.25
CA ALA A 165 0.98 -13.95 1.21
C ALA A 165 0.90 -15.03 2.30
N ARG A 166 -0.28 -15.61 2.56
CA ARG A 166 -0.42 -16.66 3.59
C ARG A 166 0.37 -17.93 3.29
N ASP A 167 0.51 -18.26 2.02
CA ASP A 167 1.16 -19.46 1.56
C ASP A 167 1.78 -19.25 0.17
N VAL A 168 2.59 -20.21 -0.27
CA VAL A 168 3.32 -20.15 -1.54
C VAL A 168 2.38 -20.08 -2.75
N ALA A 169 1.26 -20.81 -2.74
CA ALA A 169 0.33 -20.80 -3.88
C ALA A 169 -0.32 -19.41 -4.03
N SER A 170 -0.74 -18.81 -2.92
CA SER A 170 -1.25 -17.45 -2.84
C SER A 170 -0.21 -16.42 -3.27
N ALA A 171 1.07 -16.61 -2.92
CA ALA A 171 2.18 -15.74 -3.35
C ALA A 171 2.44 -15.83 -4.85
N LYS A 172 2.42 -17.05 -5.43
CA LYS A 172 2.53 -17.24 -6.88
C LYS A 172 1.35 -16.59 -7.61
N ALA A 173 0.13 -16.75 -7.09
CA ALA A 173 -1.05 -16.09 -7.64
C ALA A 173 -0.93 -14.55 -7.60
N LEU A 174 -0.42 -13.99 -6.50
CA LEU A 174 -0.11 -12.56 -6.37
C LEU A 174 0.89 -12.10 -7.45
N ILE A 175 2.00 -12.81 -7.61
CA ILE A 175 3.03 -12.51 -8.62
C ILE A 175 2.44 -12.56 -10.03
N ASP A 176 1.60 -13.55 -10.30
CA ASP A 176 0.97 -13.74 -11.59
C ASP A 176 0.00 -12.63 -11.94
N ARG A 177 -0.80 -12.18 -10.96
CA ARG A 177 -1.65 -10.99 -11.11
C ARG A 177 -0.82 -9.77 -11.46
N GLY A 178 0.28 -9.52 -10.75
CA GLY A 178 1.14 -8.36 -11.02
C GLY A 178 1.82 -8.41 -12.39
N VAL A 179 2.28 -9.58 -12.84
CA VAL A 179 2.86 -9.75 -14.18
C VAL A 179 1.82 -9.56 -15.29
N ARG A 180 0.60 -10.10 -15.13
CA ARG A 180 -0.47 -9.91 -16.11
C ARG A 180 -0.99 -8.47 -16.16
N ALA A 181 -0.83 -7.72 -15.06
CA ALA A 181 -1.24 -6.33 -14.99
C ALA A 181 -0.52 -5.46 -16.03
N ASP A 182 0.77 -5.69 -16.30
CA ASP A 182 1.63 -4.80 -17.06
C ASP A 182 1.03 -4.31 -18.40
N GLY A 183 0.74 -3.01 -18.47
CA GLY A 183 0.18 -2.35 -19.64
C GLY A 183 -1.17 -2.91 -20.10
N SER A 184 -1.96 -3.50 -19.20
CA SER A 184 -3.26 -4.12 -19.52
C SER A 184 -4.44 -3.15 -19.53
N LEU A 185 -4.37 -2.02 -18.79
CA LEU A 185 -5.50 -1.09 -18.61
C LEU A 185 -5.31 0.24 -19.35
N GLY A 186 -4.07 0.65 -19.65
CA GLY A 186 -3.78 1.91 -20.37
C GLY A 186 -4.03 1.87 -21.89
N LEU A 187 -4.68 0.83 -22.40
CA LEU A 187 -4.91 0.62 -23.84
C LEU A 187 -6.16 1.35 -24.33
N ARG A 188 -6.11 1.90 -25.55
CA ARG A 188 -7.27 2.53 -26.18
C ARG A 188 -8.40 1.50 -26.33
N GLY A 189 -9.57 1.79 -25.75
CA GLY A 189 -10.73 0.90 -25.80
C GLY A 189 -10.73 -0.20 -24.73
N ALA A 190 -9.78 -0.21 -23.80
CA ALA A 190 -9.87 -1.06 -22.62
C ALA A 190 -11.16 -0.76 -21.85
N PRO A 191 -11.86 -1.78 -21.32
CA PRO A 191 -13.05 -1.56 -20.51
C PRO A 191 -12.69 -0.68 -19.29
N PRO A 192 -13.59 0.20 -18.85
CA PRO A 192 -13.29 1.08 -17.74
C PRO A 192 -13.09 0.29 -16.43
N VAL A 193 -12.35 0.90 -15.50
CA VAL A 193 -12.12 0.40 -14.14
C VAL A 193 -12.56 1.43 -13.11
N VAL A 194 -12.82 0.96 -11.90
CA VAL A 194 -13.30 1.77 -10.79
C VAL A 194 -12.17 2.03 -9.80
N ALA A 195 -11.99 3.30 -9.42
CA ALA A 195 -11.23 3.71 -8.24
C ALA A 195 -12.23 4.10 -7.15
N GLU A 196 -12.38 3.23 -6.16
CA GLU A 196 -13.36 3.31 -5.09
C GLU A 196 -12.73 3.84 -3.80
N TYR A 197 -13.41 4.81 -3.20
CA TYR A 197 -13.03 5.40 -1.92
C TYR A 197 -14.21 5.29 -0.96
N VAL A 198 -14.03 4.56 0.13
CA VAL A 198 -15.10 4.26 1.07
C VAL A 198 -15.00 5.17 2.28
N ALA A 199 -16.00 6.03 2.46
CA ALA A 199 -16.14 6.87 3.65
C ALA A 199 -16.76 6.06 4.79
N SER A 200 -16.16 6.12 5.97
CA SER A 200 -16.65 5.40 7.16
C SER A 200 -17.36 6.35 8.13
N ALA A 201 -18.34 5.86 8.87
CA ALA A 201 -18.94 6.60 9.98
C ALA A 201 -18.00 6.72 11.20
N ASP A 202 -16.94 5.91 11.27
CA ASP A 202 -15.90 6.02 12.30
C ASP A 202 -15.06 7.28 12.06
N VAL A 203 -15.33 8.34 12.83
CA VAL A 203 -14.66 9.65 12.72
C VAL A 203 -13.14 9.53 12.78
N ALA A 204 -12.61 8.67 13.66
CA ALA A 204 -11.17 8.54 13.86
C ALA A 204 -10.47 7.92 12.64
N ARG A 205 -11.15 6.99 11.94
CA ARG A 205 -10.61 6.29 10.76
C ARG A 205 -11.04 6.94 9.43
N ASN A 206 -12.05 7.80 9.45
CA ASN A 206 -12.55 8.51 8.28
C ASN A 206 -11.78 9.82 7.99
N VAL A 207 -10.75 10.15 8.78
CA VAL A 207 -9.95 11.38 8.59
C VAL A 207 -9.31 11.53 7.21
N ARG A 208 -9.11 10.43 6.47
CA ARG A 208 -8.58 10.42 5.10
C ARG A 208 -9.59 10.82 4.04
N SER A 209 -10.89 10.77 4.35
CA SER A 209 -11.97 11.07 3.38
C SER A 209 -11.94 12.51 2.86
N ARG A 210 -11.44 13.47 3.66
CA ARG A 210 -11.18 14.86 3.23
C ARG A 210 -10.16 14.98 2.09
N LEU A 211 -9.34 13.95 1.88
CA LEU A 211 -8.38 13.89 0.77
C LEU A 211 -8.93 13.17 -0.47
N PHE A 212 -10.11 12.52 -0.39
CA PHE A 212 -10.66 11.78 -1.51
C PHE A 212 -10.88 12.68 -2.74
N PRO A 213 -10.62 12.16 -3.95
CA PRO A 213 -10.84 12.92 -5.17
C PRO A 213 -12.33 13.24 -5.40
N PRO A 214 -12.65 14.22 -6.26
CA PRO A 214 -14.01 14.39 -6.77
C PRO A 214 -14.51 13.11 -7.45
N PRO A 215 -15.72 12.61 -7.12
CA PRO A 215 -16.32 11.49 -7.84
C PRO A 215 -16.66 11.93 -9.26
N GLN A 216 -16.08 11.27 -10.26
CA GLN A 216 -16.27 11.59 -11.67
C GLN A 216 -15.75 10.49 -12.59
N ARG A 217 -16.19 10.52 -13.85
CA ARG A 217 -15.58 9.71 -14.91
C ARG A 217 -14.36 10.44 -15.50
N LEU A 218 -13.32 9.66 -15.81
CA LEU A 218 -12.10 10.07 -16.51
C LEU A 218 -12.00 9.28 -17.83
N PRO A 219 -12.78 9.64 -18.87
CA PRO A 219 -12.91 8.81 -20.08
C PRO A 219 -11.59 8.59 -20.82
N ALA A 220 -10.71 9.61 -20.83
CA ALA A 220 -9.40 9.52 -21.47
C ALA A 220 -8.46 8.47 -20.83
N LEU A 221 -8.73 8.10 -19.57
CA LEU A 221 -7.96 7.11 -18.81
C LEU A 221 -8.72 5.80 -18.62
N GLY A 222 -10.00 5.73 -19.01
CA GLY A 222 -10.84 4.56 -18.74
C GLY A 222 -11.08 4.33 -17.24
N VAL A 223 -11.17 5.40 -16.45
CA VAL A 223 -11.35 5.29 -14.98
C VAL A 223 -12.64 5.97 -14.55
N GLU A 224 -13.38 5.34 -13.65
CA GLU A 224 -14.47 5.94 -12.89
C GLU A 224 -14.07 6.07 -11.43
N VAL A 225 -14.15 7.28 -10.89
CA VAL A 225 -13.84 7.58 -9.49
C VAL A 225 -15.15 7.62 -8.72
N ARG A 226 -15.24 6.82 -7.66
CA ARG A 226 -16.41 6.73 -6.80
C ARG A 226 -16.04 6.99 -5.35
N VAL A 227 -16.95 7.68 -4.65
CA VAL A 227 -16.87 7.88 -3.20
C VAL A 227 -18.17 7.36 -2.62
N GLU A 228 -18.09 6.26 -1.90
CA GLU A 228 -19.25 5.45 -1.48
C GLU A 228 -19.23 5.19 0.04
N GLY A 229 -20.35 4.72 0.57
CA GLY A 229 -20.48 4.27 1.96
C GLY A 229 -19.96 2.82 2.16
N PRO A 230 -19.79 2.35 3.40
CA PRO A 230 -19.34 0.99 3.67
C PRO A 230 -20.34 -0.06 3.19
N GLY A 231 -19.85 -1.11 2.52
CA GLY A 231 -20.68 -2.22 2.05
C GLY A 231 -21.52 -1.93 0.80
N GLU A 232 -21.40 -0.73 0.23
CA GLU A 232 -21.88 -0.45 -1.12
C GLU A 232 -20.90 -1.12 -2.10
N PHE A 233 -21.35 -2.15 -2.81
CA PHE A 233 -20.57 -2.83 -3.84
C PHE A 233 -21.51 -3.28 -4.97
N GLU A 234 -21.19 -2.89 -6.19
CA GLU A 234 -21.96 -3.30 -7.37
C GLU A 234 -21.35 -4.58 -7.97
N PRO A 235 -22.12 -5.69 -8.08
CA PRO A 235 -21.64 -6.91 -8.72
C PRO A 235 -21.06 -6.66 -10.12
N GLY A 236 -19.90 -7.25 -10.42
CA GLY A 236 -19.26 -7.15 -11.73
C GLY A 236 -18.46 -5.86 -11.96
N GLN A 237 -18.32 -5.01 -10.94
CA GLN A 237 -17.34 -3.91 -10.98
C GLN A 237 -15.92 -4.44 -11.23
N ARG A 238 -15.14 -3.64 -11.96
CA ARG A 238 -13.71 -3.88 -12.24
C ARG A 238 -12.89 -2.93 -11.38
N VAL A 239 -12.62 -3.30 -10.15
CA VAL A 239 -12.01 -2.43 -9.13
C VAL A 239 -10.49 -2.42 -9.28
N LEU A 240 -9.94 -1.23 -9.57
CA LEU A 240 -8.51 -0.92 -9.67
C LEU A 240 -7.94 -0.44 -8.33
N LEU A 241 -8.70 0.35 -7.59
CA LEU A 241 -8.26 0.93 -6.33
C LEU A 241 -9.40 0.86 -5.33
N HIS A 242 -9.13 0.43 -4.11
CA HIS A 242 -10.07 0.48 -2.99
C HIS A 242 -9.37 1.08 -1.77
N GLN A 243 -9.86 2.20 -1.27
CA GLN A 243 -9.33 2.81 -0.06
C GLN A 243 -10.42 3.13 0.94
N SER A 244 -10.28 2.60 2.15
CA SER A 244 -11.31 2.72 3.17
C SER A 244 -10.77 3.23 4.51
N GLY A 245 -11.67 3.61 5.41
CA GLY A 245 -11.42 3.79 6.85
C GLY A 245 -12.06 2.68 7.69
N VAL A 246 -12.72 1.68 7.09
CA VAL A 246 -13.34 0.59 7.85
C VAL A 246 -12.28 -0.33 8.44
N ALA A 247 -12.52 -0.80 9.66
CA ALA A 247 -11.61 -1.74 10.32
C ALA A 247 -11.54 -3.08 9.58
N ARG A 248 -12.69 -3.53 9.07
CA ARG A 248 -12.86 -4.78 8.36
C ARG A 248 -13.87 -4.57 7.24
N GLU A 249 -13.46 -4.92 6.03
CA GLU A 249 -14.37 -5.04 4.91
C GLU A 249 -15.25 -6.28 5.13
N ALA A 250 -16.56 -6.15 4.94
CA ALA A 250 -17.50 -7.20 5.27
C ALA A 250 -17.44 -8.33 4.25
N GLN A 251 -17.22 -7.98 2.97
CA GLN A 251 -17.30 -8.94 1.85
C GLN A 251 -16.12 -8.76 0.88
N PRO A 252 -14.85 -8.78 1.34
CA PRO A 252 -13.70 -8.49 0.49
C PRO A 252 -13.56 -9.45 -0.68
N ALA A 253 -14.01 -10.71 -0.53
CA ALA A 253 -14.00 -11.72 -1.58
C ALA A 253 -15.00 -11.46 -2.73
N ARG A 254 -15.97 -10.55 -2.54
CA ARG A 254 -16.90 -10.14 -3.61
C ARG A 254 -16.36 -9.03 -4.48
N ILE A 255 -15.28 -8.37 -4.07
CA ILE A 255 -14.69 -7.26 -4.81
C ILE A 255 -14.12 -7.79 -6.13
N GLY A 256 -14.57 -7.22 -7.25
CA GLY A 256 -14.16 -7.61 -8.59
C GLY A 256 -12.83 -7.00 -8.99
N TRP A 257 -11.74 -7.45 -8.36
CA TRP A 257 -10.40 -6.93 -8.62
C TRP A 257 -9.95 -7.14 -10.06
N VAL A 258 -9.34 -6.11 -10.65
CA VAL A 258 -8.53 -6.27 -11.87
C VAL A 258 -7.09 -6.65 -11.52
N ASP A 259 -6.38 -7.30 -12.45
CA ASP A 259 -4.94 -7.49 -12.33
C ASP A 259 -4.24 -6.12 -12.17
N GLY A 260 -3.42 -5.97 -11.13
CA GLY A 260 -2.81 -4.68 -10.75
C GLY A 260 -3.63 -3.86 -9.75
N ALA A 261 -4.75 -4.38 -9.23
CA ALA A 261 -5.53 -3.62 -8.25
C ALA A 261 -4.76 -3.35 -6.94
N LEU A 262 -5.00 -2.18 -6.36
CA LEU A 262 -4.40 -1.74 -5.09
C LEU A 262 -5.50 -1.58 -4.04
N ALA A 263 -5.26 -2.02 -2.81
CA ALA A 263 -6.25 -1.90 -1.74
C ALA A 263 -5.60 -1.62 -0.39
N ASP A 264 -6.12 -0.68 0.39
CA ASP A 264 -5.67 -0.46 1.75
C ASP A 264 -6.74 0.24 2.61
N HIS A 265 -6.54 0.24 3.92
CA HIS A 265 -7.41 0.97 4.83
C HIS A 265 -6.59 1.77 5.86
N LEU A 266 -7.20 2.84 6.38
CA LEU A 266 -6.61 3.65 7.44
C LEU A 266 -6.94 3.01 8.80
N THR A 267 -6.15 2.02 9.18
CA THR A 267 -6.25 1.37 10.49
C THR A 267 -4.85 1.20 11.10
N SER A 268 -4.81 1.12 12.43
CA SER A 268 -3.61 0.72 13.14
C SER A 268 -3.31 -0.76 12.90
N PHE A 269 -2.04 -1.13 12.87
CA PHE A 269 -1.58 -2.53 12.89
C PHE A 269 -1.97 -3.39 11.68
N GLY A 270 -2.54 -2.83 10.60
CA GLY A 270 -2.84 -3.57 9.38
C GLY A 270 -1.60 -4.24 8.75
N GLY A 271 -0.39 -3.77 9.09
CA GLY A 271 0.90 -4.32 8.66
C GLY A 271 1.45 -5.45 9.53
N GLN A 272 0.76 -5.88 10.58
CA GLN A 272 1.15 -7.06 11.37
C GLN A 272 0.70 -8.34 10.63
N LEU A 273 1.57 -8.88 9.79
CA LEU A 273 1.21 -9.86 8.76
C LEU A 273 0.84 -11.25 9.31
N GLU A 274 1.33 -11.61 10.50
CA GLU A 274 0.99 -12.84 11.20
C GLU A 274 -0.42 -12.84 11.77
N ARG A 275 -1.06 -11.66 11.90
CA ARG A 275 -2.41 -11.59 12.47
C ARG A 275 -3.41 -12.23 11.51
N THR A 276 -4.26 -13.07 12.09
CA THR A 276 -5.42 -13.71 11.47
C THR A 276 -6.64 -13.37 12.30
N ASN A 277 -7.77 -13.05 11.67
CA ASN A 277 -9.06 -12.82 12.34
C ASN A 277 -9.02 -11.73 13.44
N GLY A 278 -8.17 -10.71 13.28
CA GLY A 278 -8.15 -9.56 14.18
C GLY A 278 -9.40 -8.69 14.04
N SER A 279 -9.61 -7.79 15.01
CA SER A 279 -10.66 -6.75 14.91
C SER A 279 -10.46 -5.82 13.69
N GLN A 280 -9.23 -5.70 13.22
CA GLN A 280 -8.85 -5.01 11.99
C GLN A 280 -8.28 -6.02 11.00
N MET A 281 -8.60 -5.85 9.72
CA MET A 281 -8.04 -6.65 8.63
C MET A 281 -6.54 -6.41 8.48
N SER A 282 -5.77 -7.45 8.19
CA SER A 282 -4.37 -7.27 7.78
C SER A 282 -4.24 -7.01 6.29
N VAL A 283 -3.08 -6.52 5.89
CA VAL A 283 -2.63 -6.40 4.50
C VAL A 283 -2.76 -7.72 3.75
N LEU A 284 -2.50 -8.87 4.40
CA LEU A 284 -2.62 -10.17 3.76
C LEU A 284 -4.07 -10.52 3.42
N GLU A 285 -5.06 -10.06 4.19
CA GLU A 285 -6.47 -10.30 3.87
C GLU A 285 -6.91 -9.57 2.57
N TRP A 286 -6.29 -8.43 2.25
CA TRP A 286 -6.48 -7.78 0.93
C TRP A 286 -5.82 -8.57 -0.21
N ILE A 287 -4.62 -9.11 0.03
CA ILE A 287 -3.93 -9.92 -0.97
C ILE A 287 -4.67 -11.24 -1.24
N GLU A 288 -5.22 -11.86 -0.20
CA GLU A 288 -6.06 -13.06 -0.28
C GLU A 288 -7.36 -12.79 -1.06
N SER A 289 -7.95 -11.60 -0.91
CA SER A 289 -9.18 -11.26 -1.62
C SER A 289 -8.96 -10.98 -3.11
N GLY A 290 -7.72 -10.74 -3.54
CA GLY A 290 -7.34 -10.58 -4.94
C GLY A 290 -6.58 -9.29 -5.27
N ALA A 291 -6.37 -8.39 -4.30
CA ALA A 291 -5.53 -7.22 -4.51
C ALA A 291 -4.09 -7.62 -4.90
N THR A 292 -3.45 -6.79 -5.73
CA THR A 292 -2.07 -6.99 -6.21
C THR A 292 -1.04 -6.31 -5.30
N ALA A 293 -1.44 -5.26 -4.59
CA ALA A 293 -0.62 -4.68 -3.54
C ALA A 293 -1.50 -3.96 -2.50
N SER A 294 -0.92 -3.79 -1.32
CA SER A 294 -1.57 -3.19 -0.17
C SER A 294 -0.52 -2.57 0.78
N TYR A 295 -1.02 -1.83 1.77
CA TYR A 295 -0.23 -1.08 2.73
C TYR A 295 -0.88 -1.19 4.12
N GLY A 296 -0.05 -1.29 5.16
CA GLY A 296 -0.50 -1.25 6.53
C GLY A 296 0.61 -0.85 7.49
N THR A 297 0.26 -0.40 8.69
CA THR A 297 1.27 0.01 9.68
C THR A 297 1.65 -1.15 10.60
N VAL A 298 2.92 -1.28 10.97
CA VAL A 298 3.41 -2.36 11.85
C VAL A 298 3.31 -1.99 13.34
N SER A 299 3.16 -0.69 13.62
CA SER A 299 2.96 -0.11 14.93
C SER A 299 1.83 0.94 14.89
N GLU A 300 1.40 1.42 16.06
CA GLU A 300 0.33 2.42 16.20
C GLU A 300 0.75 3.74 15.54
N PRO A 301 0.10 4.14 14.42
CA PRO A 301 0.52 5.33 13.70
C PRO A 301 -0.10 6.61 14.27
N CYS A 302 -1.17 6.52 15.06
CA CYS A 302 -2.18 7.56 15.17
C CYS A 302 -2.77 7.91 13.78
N ASN A 303 -3.93 8.54 13.74
CA ASN A 303 -4.63 8.86 12.49
C ASN A 303 -3.99 10.04 11.70
N HIS A 304 -2.66 10.17 11.75
CA HIS A 304 -1.88 11.10 10.94
C HIS A 304 -1.91 10.70 9.46
N LEU A 305 -2.53 11.53 8.63
CA LEU A 305 -2.68 11.27 7.20
C LEU A 305 -1.36 11.03 6.46
N GLN A 306 -0.27 11.64 6.93
CA GLN A 306 1.05 11.51 6.34
C GLN A 306 1.59 10.08 6.45
N LYS A 307 1.10 9.28 7.40
CA LYS A 307 1.48 7.87 7.62
C LYS A 307 0.62 6.90 6.81
N PHE A 308 -0.26 7.38 5.94
CA PHE A 308 -1.10 6.54 5.09
C PHE A 308 -0.99 6.99 3.63
N PRO A 309 -1.32 6.10 2.68
CA PRO A 309 -1.33 6.44 1.26
C PRO A 309 -2.30 7.58 0.99
N HIS A 310 -1.78 8.67 0.42
CA HIS A 310 -2.59 9.79 -0.04
C HIS A 310 -3.41 9.33 -1.26
N PRO A 311 -4.75 9.41 -1.19
CA PRO A 311 -5.64 8.75 -2.16
C PRO A 311 -5.45 9.21 -3.60
N GLN A 312 -5.35 10.53 -3.79
CA GLN A 312 -5.16 11.10 -5.12
C GLN A 312 -3.75 10.87 -5.67
N LEU A 313 -2.70 10.99 -4.84
CA LEU A 313 -1.32 10.77 -5.28
C LEU A 313 -1.10 9.31 -5.70
N LEU A 314 -1.63 8.36 -4.93
CA LEU A 314 -1.57 6.94 -5.27
C LEU A 314 -2.20 6.69 -6.64
N LEU A 315 -3.45 7.13 -6.85
CA LEU A 315 -4.15 6.98 -8.12
C LEU A 315 -3.40 7.69 -9.27
N LEU A 316 -3.09 8.97 -9.11
CA LEU A 316 -2.55 9.79 -10.20
C LEU A 316 -1.14 9.38 -10.62
N HIS A 317 -0.29 8.88 -9.71
CA HIS A 317 1.00 8.28 -10.10
C HIS A 317 0.81 6.94 -10.80
N TYR A 318 -0.15 6.12 -10.35
CA TYR A 318 -0.44 4.82 -10.95
C TYR A 318 -0.99 4.94 -12.37
N LEU A 319 -1.92 5.88 -12.61
CA LEU A 319 -2.48 6.18 -13.94
C LEU A 319 -1.45 6.73 -14.93
N GLN A 320 -0.31 7.25 -14.45
CA GLN A 320 0.81 7.65 -15.29
C GLN A 320 1.74 6.48 -15.69
N GLY A 321 1.47 5.27 -15.18
CA GLY A 321 2.25 4.07 -15.47
C GLY A 321 3.38 3.78 -14.48
N SER A 322 3.37 4.44 -13.31
CA SER A 322 4.23 4.04 -12.18
C SER A 322 3.91 2.60 -11.77
N THR A 323 4.91 1.85 -11.28
CA THR A 323 4.64 0.53 -10.69
C THR A 323 3.89 0.65 -9.36
N ALA A 324 3.34 -0.47 -8.86
CA ALA A 324 2.69 -0.50 -7.54
C ALA A 324 3.63 -0.01 -6.43
N LEU A 325 4.90 -0.43 -6.45
CA LEU A 325 5.93 0.06 -5.52
C LEU A 325 6.11 1.57 -5.62
N GLU A 326 6.24 2.11 -6.83
CA GLU A 326 6.41 3.56 -7.02
C GLU A 326 5.19 4.35 -6.56
N ALA A 327 3.99 3.93 -6.97
CA ALA A 327 2.75 4.63 -6.66
C ALA A 327 2.50 4.69 -5.14
N TYR A 328 2.71 3.58 -4.44
CA TYR A 328 2.60 3.54 -2.98
C TYR A 328 3.66 4.42 -2.31
N TRP A 329 4.94 4.27 -2.64
CA TRP A 329 6.00 5.05 -2.00
C TRP A 329 5.93 6.55 -2.30
N LYS A 330 5.41 6.95 -3.47
CA LYS A 330 5.12 8.35 -3.80
C LYS A 330 3.89 8.90 -3.07
N SER A 331 3.07 8.04 -2.46
CA SER A 331 1.81 8.42 -1.80
C SER A 331 1.89 8.50 -0.28
N VAL A 332 2.95 7.99 0.36
CA VAL A 332 3.09 8.04 1.84
C VAL A 332 4.21 9.02 2.22
N ALA A 333 3.87 10.09 2.92
CA ALA A 333 4.83 11.11 3.29
C ALA A 333 5.77 10.65 4.41
N TRP A 334 5.26 9.87 5.37
CA TRP A 334 5.92 9.43 6.61
C TRP A 334 5.92 7.89 6.71
N PRO A 335 6.66 7.17 5.84
CA PRO A 335 6.46 5.72 5.63
C PRO A 335 7.16 4.82 6.65
N GLN A 336 7.89 5.35 7.64
CA GLN A 336 8.72 4.52 8.53
C GLN A 336 7.98 3.40 9.26
N GLN A 337 6.72 3.61 9.65
CA GLN A 337 5.89 2.57 10.31
C GLN A 337 5.09 1.72 9.31
N GLY A 338 5.14 2.06 8.03
CA GLY A 338 4.32 1.49 6.97
C GLY A 338 5.02 0.37 6.21
N VAL A 339 4.46 -0.84 6.28
CA VAL A 339 4.90 -1.95 5.44
C VAL A 339 4.14 -1.97 4.12
N PHE A 340 4.89 -2.05 3.04
CA PHE A 340 4.37 -2.19 1.68
C PHE A 340 4.44 -3.66 1.27
N VAL A 341 3.34 -4.22 0.80
CA VAL A 341 3.24 -5.65 0.43
C VAL A 341 2.55 -5.77 -0.92
N GLY A 342 3.04 -6.64 -1.80
CA GLY A 342 2.44 -6.87 -3.10
C GLY A 342 3.47 -7.23 -4.16
N GLU A 343 3.02 -7.23 -5.41
CA GLU A 343 3.90 -7.39 -6.56
C GLU A 343 4.51 -6.02 -6.95
N PRO A 344 5.84 -5.80 -6.79
CA PRO A 344 6.43 -4.45 -6.84
C PRO A 344 6.34 -3.76 -8.21
N LEU A 345 6.35 -4.54 -9.30
CA LEU A 345 6.50 -4.05 -10.66
C LEU A 345 5.16 -3.91 -11.41
N ALA A 346 4.04 -4.31 -10.80
CA ALA A 346 2.72 -4.29 -11.41
C ALA A 346 2.39 -2.88 -11.89
N ALA A 347 2.26 -2.71 -13.21
CA ALA A 347 2.08 -1.39 -13.82
C ALA A 347 1.01 -1.42 -14.93
N PRO A 348 -0.28 -1.45 -14.57
CA PRO A 348 -1.38 -1.63 -15.52
C PRO A 348 -1.57 -0.51 -16.52
N PHE A 349 -1.09 0.69 -16.20
CA PHE A 349 -1.09 1.84 -17.10
C PHE A 349 0.29 2.10 -17.74
N ALA A 350 1.25 1.19 -17.59
CA ALA A 350 2.52 1.31 -18.28
C ALA A 350 2.31 1.34 -19.79
N ARG A 351 3.00 2.27 -20.45
CA ARG A 351 3.12 2.26 -21.91
C ARG A 351 4.06 1.12 -22.31
N ARG A 352 3.59 0.28 -23.24
CA ARG A 352 4.39 -0.79 -23.84
C ARG A 352 5.57 -0.23 -24.62
#